data_AF-A0A497RQF0-F1
#
_entry.id   AF-A0A497RQF0-F1
#
_cell.length_a   1.000
_cell.length_b   1.000
_cell.length_c   1.000
_cell.angle_alpha   90.00
_cell.angle_beta   90.00
_cell.angle_gamma   90.00
#
_symmetry.space_group_name_H-M   'P 1'
#
loop_
_entity.id
_entity.type
_entity.pdbx_description
1 polymer ?
#
loop_
_entity_poly.entity_id
_entity_poly.type
_entity_poly.pdbx_seq_one_letter_code
_entity_poly.pdbx_strand_id
1 'polypeptide(L)' 'MGSALVISKNAGEAMRRSAKVISDPNLTPWLLDMEIMRCVYAPILEISDIVMLSEAEAHALTGERDPECR' A
#
# COMPACT_ATOMS: atom_id res chain seq x y z
N MET A 1 -17.45 -2.04 -37.49
CA MET A 1 -18.27 -2.74 -36.48
C MET A 1 -17.50 -2.73 -35.17
N GLY A 2 -17.85 -1.84 -34.25
CA GLY A 2 -17.17 -1.74 -32.95
C GLY A 2 -17.76 -2.76 -31.99
N SER A 3 -16.94 -3.70 -31.53
CA SER A 3 -17.31 -4.63 -30.46
C SER A 3 -17.22 -3.89 -29.13
N ALA A 4 -18.35 -3.40 -28.63
CA ALA A 4 -18.47 -3.04 -27.23
C ALA A 4 -18.42 -4.34 -26.42
N LEU A 5 -17.29 -4.58 -25.75
CA LEU A 5 -17.17 -5.65 -24.76
C LEU A 5 -18.16 -5.30 -23.64
N VAL A 6 -19.30 -5.99 -23.60
CA VAL A 6 -20.24 -5.90 -22.48
C VAL A 6 -19.57 -6.63 -21.31
N ILE A 7 -18.78 -5.88 -20.52
CA ILE A 7 -18.19 -6.39 -19.29
C ILE A 7 -19.35 -6.62 -18.33
N SER A 8 -19.71 -7.88 -18.11
CA SER A 8 -20.67 -8.24 -17.06
C SER A 8 -20.19 -7.68 -15.73
N LYS A 9 -21.11 -7.31 -14.83
CA LYS A 9 -20.77 -6.75 -13.51
C LYS A 9 -19.74 -7.62 -12.75
N ASN A 10 -19.84 -8.94 -12.94
CA ASN A 10 -18.93 -9.95 -12.39
C ASN A 10 -17.51 -9.88 -12.99
N ALA A 11 -17.36 -9.59 -14.28
CA ALA A 11 -16.05 -9.41 -14.90
C ALA A 11 -15.38 -8.10 -14.44
N GLY A 12 -16.17 -7.05 -14.18
CA GLY A 12 -15.69 -5.81 -13.56
C GLY A 12 -15.24 -6.01 -12.11
N GLU A 13 -15.96 -6.80 -11.33
CA GLU A 13 -15.56 -7.18 -9.96
C GLU A 13 -14.34 -8.10 -9.95
N ALA A 14 -14.25 -9.07 -10.86
CA ALA A 14 -13.08 -9.93 -11.00
C ALA A 14 -11.83 -9.11 -11.36
N MET A 15 -11.96 -8.13 -12.26
CA MET A 15 -10.84 -7.24 -12.60
C MET A 15 -10.43 -6.32 -11.45
N ARG A 16 -11.38 -5.87 -10.62
CA ARG A 16 -11.08 -5.15 -9.36
C ARG A 16 -10.39 -6.05 -8.34
N ARG A 17 -10.76 -7.33 -8.26
CA ARG A 17 -10.06 -8.33 -7.42
C ARG A 17 -8.68 -8.70 -7.97
N SER A 18 -8.45 -8.52 -9.27
CA SER A 18 -7.14 -8.66 -9.90
C SER A 18 -6.29 -7.38 -9.85
N ALA A 19 -6.83 -6.28 -9.32
CA ALA A 19 -6.10 -5.04 -9.21
C ALA A 19 -5.14 -5.14 -8.02
N LYS A 20 -3.84 -4.94 -8.28
CA LYS A 20 -2.84 -4.85 -7.22
C LYS A 20 -2.92 -3.47 -6.57
N VAL A 21 -2.94 -3.44 -5.24
CA VAL A 21 -2.81 -2.23 -4.44
C VAL A 21 -1.32 -2.01 -4.19
N ILE A 22 -0.80 -0.90 -4.73
CA ILE A 22 0.58 -0.47 -4.51
C ILE A 22 0.53 0.78 -3.64
N SER A 23 1.26 0.77 -2.52
CA SER A 23 1.35 1.90 -1.61
C SER A 23 2.79 2.41 -1.52
N ASP A 24 2.96 3.72 -1.68
CA ASP A 24 4.20 4.46 -1.41
C ASP A 24 3.89 5.45 -0.27
N PRO A 25 4.27 5.14 0.98
CA PRO A 25 3.91 5.95 2.13
C PRO A 25 4.48 7.37 2.11
N ASN A 26 5.60 7.59 1.40
CA ASN A 26 6.31 8.87 1.27
C ASN A 26 6.17 9.74 2.53
N LEU A 27 6.60 9.16 3.66
CA LEU A 27 6.27 9.69 4.98
C LEU A 27 6.85 11.08 5.14
N THR A 28 6.08 11.94 5.81
CA THR A 28 6.44 13.31 6.11
C THR A 28 6.49 13.48 7.63
N PRO A 29 7.63 13.16 8.29
CA PRO A 29 7.67 12.98 9.75
C PRO A 29 7.36 14.23 10.58
N TRP A 30 7.45 15.42 9.97
CA TRP A 30 7.10 16.68 10.63
C TRP A 30 5.61 17.03 10.55
N LEU A 31 4.83 16.27 9.77
CA LEU A 31 3.40 16.53 9.58
C LEU A 31 2.53 15.91 10.68
N LEU A 32 2.94 14.74 11.19
CA LEU A 32 2.21 13.96 12.18
C LEU A 32 3.19 13.28 13.12
N ASP A 33 2.73 12.99 14.34
CA ASP A 33 3.49 12.16 15.27
C ASP A 33 3.64 10.73 14.70
N MET A 34 4.77 10.08 15.00
CA MET A 34 5.09 8.75 14.48
C MET A 34 4.11 7.67 14.97
N GLU A 35 3.59 7.76 16.19
CA GLU A 35 2.59 6.81 16.69
C GLU A 35 1.27 6.94 15.91
N ILE A 36 0.86 8.18 15.64
CA ILE A 36 -0.35 8.47 14.86
C ILE A 36 -0.17 8.00 13.42
N MET A 37 1.00 8.24 12.81
CA MET A 37 1.29 7.76 11.46
C MET A 37 1.20 6.24 11.35
N ARG A 38 1.71 5.50 12.34
CA ARG A 38 1.58 4.03 12.38
C ARG A 38 0.12 3.58 12.42
N CYS A 39 -0.71 4.23 13.24
CA CYS A 39 -2.14 3.91 13.30
C CYS A 39 -2.86 4.18 11.97
N VAL A 40 -2.52 5.27 11.28
CA VAL A 40 -3.14 5.63 10.00
C VAL A 40 -2.69 4.70 8.88
N TYR A 41 -1.41 4.32 8.86
CA TYR A 41 -0.86 3.47 7.81
C TYR A 41 -1.11 1.98 8.02
N ALA A 42 -1.36 1.51 9.23
CA ALA A 42 -1.64 0.10 9.51
C ALA A 42 -2.71 -0.53 8.57
N PRO A 43 -3.92 0.04 8.42
CA PRO A 43 -4.92 -0.53 7.50
C PRO A 43 -4.51 -0.43 6.02
N ILE A 44 -3.70 0.57 5.65
CA ILE A 44 -3.20 0.73 4.28
C ILE A 44 -2.20 -0.38 3.96
N LEU A 45 -1.28 -0.65 4.88
CA LEU A 45 -0.30 -1.72 4.76
C LEU A 45 -0.98 -3.10 4.68
N GLU A 46 -2.05 -3.31 5.45
CA GLU A 46 -2.79 -4.57 5.47
C GLU A 46 -3.50 -4.90 4.13
N ILE A 47 -3.95 -3.88 3.41
CA ILE A 47 -4.62 -4.05 2.10
C ILE A 47 -3.66 -3.98 0.91
N SER A 48 -2.40 -3.59 1.13
CA SER A 48 -1.43 -3.39 0.05
C SER A 48 -0.78 -4.69 -0.36
N ASP A 49 -0.75 -4.97 -1.67
CA ASP A 49 -0.02 -6.11 -2.23
C ASP A 49 1.48 -5.82 -2.31
N ILE A 50 1.85 -4.55 -2.54
CA ILE A 50 3.23 -4.09 -2.66
C ILE A 50 3.34 -2.77 -1.90
N VAL A 51 4.35 -2.66 -1.04
CA VAL A 51 4.66 -1.41 -0.35
C VAL A 51 6.07 -0.97 -0.75
N MET A 52 6.20 0.26 -1.22
CA MET A 52 7.47 0.87 -1.60
C MET A 52 7.95 1.76 -0.45
N LEU A 53 8.81 1.21 0.39
CA LEU A 53 9.40 1.91 1.53
C LEU A 53 10.88 2.18 1.26
N SER A 54 11.35 3.36 1.63
CA SER A 54 12.77 3.54 1.94
C SER A 54 13.12 2.87 3.29
N GLU A 55 14.40 2.62 3.52
CA GLU A 55 14.90 2.05 4.79
C GLU A 55 14.42 2.85 6.01
N ALA A 56 14.48 4.19 5.91
CA ALA A 56 14.05 5.09 6.97
C ALA A 56 12.56 4.96 7.27
N GLU A 57 11.72 4.81 6.25
CA GLU A 57 10.27 4.69 6.40
C GLU A 57 9.86 3.32 6.92
N ALA A 58 10.56 2.26 6.47
CA ALA A 58 10.37 0.93 7.01
C ALA A 58 10.64 0.94 8.52
N HIS A 59 11.78 1.50 8.94
CA HIS A 59 12.11 1.63 10.36
C HIS A 59 11.09 2.49 11.12
N ALA A 60 10.65 3.59 10.53
CA ALA A 60 9.69 4.49 11.12
C ALA A 60 8.33 3.80 11.35
N LEU A 61 7.84 3.01 10.38
CA LEU A 61 6.52 2.36 10.46
C LEU A 61 6.52 1.07 11.27
N THR A 62 7.57 0.25 11.18
CA THR A 62 7.61 -1.04 11.88
C THR A 62 8.25 -0.95 13.27
N GLY A 63 9.12 0.04 13.49
CA GLY A 63 9.93 0.14 14.70
C GLY A 63 11.06 -0.91 14.78
N GLU A 64 11.18 -1.79 13.79
CA GLU A 64 12.24 -2.79 13.70
C GLU A 64 13.37 -2.27 12.80
N ARG A 65 14.62 -2.62 13.11
CA ARG A 65 15.73 -2.47 12.15
C ARG A 65 15.73 -3.70 11.26
N ASP A 66 15.93 -3.49 9.96
CA ASP A 66 16.06 -4.56 8.98
C ASP A 66 17.08 -5.61 9.47
N PRO A 67 16.68 -6.87 9.69
CA PRO A 67 17.59 -7.92 10.14
C PRO A 67 18.64 -8.32 9.08
N GLU A 68 18.46 -7.95 7.81
CA GLU A 68 19.38 -8.31 6.72
C GLU A 68 20.45 -7.25 6.43
N CYS A 69 20.40 -6.07 7.05
CA CYS A 69 21.49 -5.08 6.98
C CYS A 69 22.61 -5.41 7.98
N ARG A 70 23.50 -6.32 7.58
CA ARG A 70 24.85 -6.49 8.18
C ARG A 70 25.90 -5.70 7.41
#